data_AF-A0A2V2YYI4-F1
#
_entry.id   AF-A0A2V2YYI4-F1
#
_cell.length_a   1.000
_cell.length_b   1.000
_cell.length_c   1.000
_cell.angle_alpha   90.00
_cell.angle_beta   90.00
_cell.angle_gamma   90.00
#
_symmetry.space_group_name_H-M   'P 1'
#
loop_
_entity.id
_entity.type
_entity.pdbx_description
1 polymer ?
#
loop_
_entity_poly.entity_id
_entity_poly.type
_entity_poly.pdbx_seq_one_letter_code
_entity_poly.pdbx_strand_id
1 'polypeptide(L)'
;MRIRLIVVLCAALLAGSSLSATAAAPVTNGQTSKEDQAGNQVIPLLLNNFFVLFPGEKAPFVKNSKLMVPLQTTATIMGWIVDERGAGSSRRYQVFPTADPFHSVANLKEGADSAIYEGDLGFGIVAAPEYRANELYVPLTPILDGMPSYSYELQTYGQNKVLAVKEFELHRLLAQVQESDVQHPTYPYILEKPAYPLIPTFLDQHEITVNGKSKYRLKMNMQQHDNWNGGTVESIELKVMAVNHNGEVTTRIKSLPYLGDVEREILFDVPTKVDYVLTQSRYIYKAEDQPVFEMGYPLQAAMASAMAKGWANVKIFDILGMEPVGFRIESTETVIVVRKSAGHQQEITEQEKEQLIQYIYELASRTFPLRIEVEH
;
A
#
# COMPACT_ATOMS: atom_id res chain seq x y z
N MET A 1 40.11 -7.06 -76.72
CA MET A 1 41.42 -7.32 -76.06
C MET A 1 41.50 -6.39 -74.85
N ARG A 2 41.49 -6.79 -73.57
CA ARG A 2 41.78 -8.06 -72.90
C ARG A 2 40.64 -8.39 -71.91
N ILE A 3 40.28 -9.67 -71.92
CA ILE A 3 39.40 -10.40 -71.00
C ILE A 3 40.27 -10.97 -69.87
N ARG A 4 39.79 -10.99 -68.62
CA ARG A 4 39.80 -12.15 -67.69
C ARG A 4 38.69 -11.93 -66.64
N LEU A 5 37.56 -12.65 -66.73
CA LEU A 5 37.26 -13.99 -66.15
C LEU A 5 36.55 -13.81 -64.78
N ILE A 6 35.23 -13.69 -64.70
CA ILE A 6 34.18 -14.75 -64.67
C ILE A 6 34.37 -15.80 -63.56
N VAL A 7 33.49 -15.75 -62.56
CA VAL A 7 32.93 -16.94 -61.91
C VAL A 7 31.41 -16.84 -62.07
N VAL A 8 30.87 -17.78 -62.85
CA VAL A 8 29.44 -18.07 -63.03
C VAL A 8 29.08 -19.18 -62.06
N LEU A 9 27.93 -19.09 -61.41
CA LEU A 9 27.16 -20.27 -61.07
C LEU A 9 25.66 -19.96 -61.20
N CYS A 10 25.10 -20.32 -62.36
CA CYS A 10 23.68 -20.57 -62.54
C CYS A 10 23.44 -22.07 -62.32
N ALA A 11 22.42 -22.40 -61.52
CA ALA A 11 21.71 -23.66 -61.64
C ALA A 11 20.25 -23.44 -61.19
N ALA A 12 19.36 -23.34 -62.18
CA ALA A 12 17.95 -23.65 -62.02
C ALA A 12 17.78 -25.17 -62.12
N LEU A 13 16.98 -25.78 -61.24
CA LEU A 13 16.44 -27.17 -61.17
C LEU A 13 15.95 -27.33 -59.70
N LEU A 14 14.77 -27.82 -59.32
CA LEU A 14 13.79 -28.72 -59.94
C LEU A 14 12.42 -28.54 -59.28
N ALA A 15 11.40 -28.91 -60.04
CA ALA A 15 10.01 -29.01 -59.66
C ALA A 15 9.72 -30.18 -58.69
N GLY A 16 8.71 -29.95 -57.84
CA GLY A 16 7.57 -30.86 -57.69
C GLY A 16 7.70 -32.05 -56.72
N SER A 17 7.08 -31.92 -55.54
CA SER A 17 6.16 -32.93 -54.99
C SER A 17 5.57 -32.49 -53.64
N SER A 18 4.26 -32.22 -53.66
CA SER A 18 3.21 -32.73 -52.75
C SER A 18 3.24 -32.51 -51.23
N LEU A 19 2.03 -32.23 -50.73
CA LEU A 19 1.43 -32.56 -49.43
C LEU A 19 1.39 -31.46 -48.34
N SER A 20 0.21 -30.83 -48.29
CA SER A 20 -0.71 -30.82 -47.15
C SER A 20 -0.51 -29.84 -45.98
N ALA A 21 -1.68 -29.30 -45.57
CA ALA A 21 -1.99 -28.58 -44.34
C ALA A 21 -1.70 -27.07 -44.32
N THR A 22 -2.45 -26.30 -45.11
CA THR A 22 -2.89 -24.97 -44.65
C THR A 22 -3.81 -25.19 -43.45
N ALA A 23 -3.23 -25.20 -42.25
CA ALA A 23 -3.97 -25.03 -41.02
C ALA A 23 -4.76 -23.72 -41.16
N ALA A 24 -6.08 -23.84 -41.02
CA ALA A 24 -6.96 -22.70 -40.86
C ALA A 24 -6.37 -21.81 -39.78
N ALA A 25 -5.88 -20.63 -40.17
CA ALA A 25 -5.65 -19.57 -39.23
C ALA A 25 -7.00 -19.32 -38.54
N PRO A 26 -7.09 -19.46 -37.22
CA PRO A 26 -8.33 -19.13 -36.54
C PRO A 26 -8.64 -17.69 -36.87
N VAL A 27 -9.86 -17.49 -37.35
CA VAL A 27 -10.53 -16.19 -37.39
C VAL A 27 -10.31 -15.58 -36.01
N THR A 28 -9.31 -14.70 -35.90
CA THR A 28 -9.19 -13.80 -34.77
C THR A 28 -10.39 -12.88 -34.90
N ASN A 29 -11.49 -13.31 -34.28
CA ASN A 29 -12.58 -12.45 -33.92
C ASN A 29 -11.93 -11.17 -33.42
N GLY A 30 -12.21 -10.07 -34.11
CA GLY A 30 -11.81 -8.74 -33.69
C GLY A 30 -12.38 -8.51 -32.30
N GLN A 31 -11.59 -8.87 -31.29
CA GLN A 31 -11.66 -8.24 -30.00
C GLN A 31 -11.10 -6.85 -30.24
N THR A 32 -12.00 -5.92 -30.52
CA THR A 32 -11.91 -4.60 -29.93
C THR A 32 -11.55 -4.78 -28.47
N SER A 33 -10.25 -4.74 -28.14
CA SER A 33 -9.75 -4.67 -26.77
C SER A 33 -10.01 -3.25 -26.26
N LYS A 34 -11.29 -2.95 -26.07
CA LYS A 34 -11.85 -1.83 -25.31
C LYS A 34 -12.72 -2.45 -24.23
N GLU A 35 -12.06 -3.04 -23.26
CA GLU A 35 -12.60 -3.28 -21.93
C GLU A 35 -11.45 -2.90 -20.99
N ASP A 36 -11.46 -1.62 -20.60
CA ASP A 36 -10.64 -1.12 -19.51
C ASP A 36 -10.85 -2.05 -18.31
N GLN A 37 -9.74 -2.56 -17.76
CA GLN A 37 -9.73 -3.58 -16.73
C GLN A 37 -10.55 -3.13 -15.51
N ALA A 38 -11.71 -3.75 -15.30
CA ALA A 38 -12.52 -3.53 -14.11
C ALA A 38 -11.79 -4.05 -12.85
N GLY A 39 -11.61 -3.19 -11.84
CA GLY A 39 -11.37 -3.53 -10.43
C GLY A 39 -10.03 -4.16 -10.03
N ASN A 40 -9.19 -4.56 -10.99
CA ASN A 40 -7.88 -5.18 -10.71
C ASN A 40 -6.88 -4.18 -10.13
N GLN A 41 -6.25 -4.53 -9.00
CA GLN A 41 -5.18 -3.73 -8.40
C GLN A 41 -3.84 -4.12 -9.04
N VAL A 42 -3.53 -3.52 -10.20
CA VAL A 42 -2.34 -3.89 -11.02
C VAL A 42 -1.03 -3.78 -10.22
N ILE A 43 -0.92 -2.75 -9.38
CA ILE A 43 0.11 -2.60 -8.35
C ILE A 43 -0.60 -2.02 -7.13
N PRO A 44 -0.89 -2.82 -6.09
CA PRO A 44 -1.50 -2.29 -4.87
C PRO A 44 -0.63 -1.20 -4.27
N LEU A 45 -1.26 -0.14 -3.77
CA LEU A 45 -0.59 0.88 -2.99
C LEU A 45 -0.62 0.45 -1.52
N LEU A 46 0.53 0.47 -0.86
CA LEU A 46 0.63 0.29 0.58
C LEU A 46 1.00 1.63 1.21
N LEU A 47 0.04 2.29 1.83
CA LEU A 47 0.22 3.59 2.48
C LEU A 47 0.22 3.41 3.99
N ASN A 48 1.34 3.73 4.65
CA ASN A 48 1.48 3.67 6.11
C ASN A 48 0.89 2.39 6.76
N ASN A 49 1.13 1.24 6.12
CA ASN A 49 0.65 -0.11 6.50
C ASN A 49 -0.78 -0.49 6.12
N PHE A 50 -1.48 0.33 5.33
CA PHE A 50 -2.79 -0.01 4.76
C PHE A 50 -2.67 -0.23 3.26
N PHE A 51 -3.19 -1.35 2.78
CA PHE A 51 -3.42 -1.49 1.35
C PHE A 51 -4.58 -0.61 0.93
N VAL A 52 -4.35 0.21 -0.09
CA VAL A 52 -5.36 1.06 -0.70
C VAL A 52 -5.91 0.35 -1.92
N LEU A 53 -7.24 0.21 -1.96
CA LEU A 53 -7.96 -0.34 -3.08
C LEU A 53 -8.89 0.69 -3.69
N PHE A 54 -8.90 0.70 -5.01
CA PHE A 54 -9.79 1.55 -5.79
C PHE A 54 -10.83 0.67 -6.50
N PRO A 55 -12.12 1.05 -6.44
CA PRO A 55 -13.19 0.23 -6.98
C PRO A 55 -13.28 0.34 -8.51
N GLY A 56 -13.43 -0.80 -9.18
CA GLY A 56 -13.91 -0.89 -10.56
C GLY A 56 -13.18 0.06 -11.53
N GLU A 57 -13.96 0.96 -12.15
CA GLU A 57 -13.51 1.96 -13.13
C GLU A 57 -12.52 3.01 -12.57
N LYS A 58 -12.37 3.10 -11.24
CA LYS A 58 -11.40 3.97 -10.57
C LYS A 58 -10.04 3.29 -10.32
N ALA A 59 -9.88 2.03 -10.72
CA ALA A 59 -8.66 1.26 -10.47
C ALA A 59 -7.41 1.88 -11.14
N PRO A 60 -6.28 2.00 -10.41
CA PRO A 60 -4.99 2.33 -11.00
C PRO A 60 -4.58 1.35 -12.08
N PHE A 61 -3.86 1.85 -13.08
CA PHE A 61 -3.35 1.03 -14.19
C PHE A 61 -1.91 1.40 -14.53
N VAL A 62 -1.24 0.57 -15.32
CA VAL A 62 0.15 0.82 -15.73
C VAL A 62 0.18 1.33 -17.17
N LYS A 63 0.85 2.47 -17.39
CA LYS A 63 1.10 3.06 -18.71
C LYS A 63 2.57 3.47 -18.80
N ASN A 64 3.27 3.05 -19.84
CA ASN A 64 4.71 3.30 -20.02
C ASN A 64 5.54 2.96 -18.75
N SER A 65 5.21 1.83 -18.11
CA SER A 65 5.85 1.39 -16.85
C SER A 65 5.67 2.36 -15.66
N LYS A 66 4.72 3.29 -15.73
CA LYS A 66 4.32 4.18 -14.63
C LYS A 66 2.94 3.79 -14.13
N LEU A 67 2.77 3.80 -12.81
CA LEU A 67 1.47 3.60 -12.18
C LEU A 67 0.66 4.90 -12.32
N MET A 68 -0.42 4.81 -13.08
CA MET A 68 -1.39 5.88 -13.29
C MET A 68 -2.48 5.76 -12.23
N VAL A 69 -2.71 6.83 -11.48
CA VAL A 69 -3.66 6.86 -10.36
C VAL A 69 -4.67 7.99 -10.54
N PRO A 70 -5.92 7.84 -10.06
CA PRO A 70 -6.91 8.92 -10.09
C PRO A 70 -6.48 10.05 -9.16
N LEU A 71 -6.23 11.25 -9.71
CA LEU A 71 -5.62 12.37 -9.00
C LEU A 71 -6.41 12.79 -7.75
N GLN A 72 -7.72 13.01 -7.89
CA GLN A 72 -8.55 13.52 -6.81
C GLN A 72 -8.66 12.49 -5.67
N THR A 73 -9.01 11.24 -6.03
CA THR A 73 -9.13 10.16 -5.06
C THR A 73 -7.80 9.91 -4.34
N THR A 74 -6.69 9.87 -5.09
CA THR A 74 -5.35 9.69 -4.52
C THR A 74 -4.96 10.86 -3.62
N ALA A 75 -5.22 12.10 -4.03
CA ALA A 75 -4.96 13.27 -3.20
C ALA A 75 -5.72 13.19 -1.86
N THR A 76 -6.98 12.77 -1.86
CA THR A 76 -7.74 12.54 -0.61
C THR A 76 -7.11 11.47 0.27
N ILE A 77 -6.68 10.34 -0.31
CA ILE A 77 -6.00 9.25 0.41
C ILE A 77 -4.68 9.74 1.04
N MET A 78 -3.95 10.55 0.29
CA MET A 78 -2.62 11.04 0.65
C MET A 78 -2.65 12.29 1.54
N GLY A 79 -3.80 12.94 1.74
CA GLY A 79 -3.86 14.21 2.47
C GLY A 79 -3.36 15.43 1.67
N TRP A 80 -3.48 15.38 0.34
CA TRP A 80 -3.13 16.49 -0.55
C TRP A 80 -4.34 17.36 -0.87
N ILE A 81 -4.06 18.62 -1.16
CA ILE A 81 -5.02 19.57 -1.73
C ILE A 81 -4.80 19.59 -3.24
N VAL A 82 -5.91 19.52 -4.00
CA VAL A 82 -5.92 19.67 -5.45
C VAL A 82 -6.51 21.04 -5.78
N ASP A 83 -5.70 21.91 -6.37
CA ASP A 83 -6.12 23.21 -6.90
C ASP A 83 -6.34 23.10 -8.42
N GLU A 84 -7.56 23.35 -8.88
CA GLU A 84 -7.93 23.39 -10.30
C GLU A 84 -7.82 24.82 -10.82
N ARG A 85 -7.03 25.01 -11.88
CA ARG A 85 -6.87 26.29 -12.57
C ARG A 85 -7.29 26.22 -14.02
N GLY A 86 -8.01 27.24 -14.48
CA GLY A 86 -8.49 27.37 -15.85
C GLY A 86 -9.82 26.66 -16.10
N ALA A 87 -10.32 26.74 -17.33
CA ALA A 87 -11.60 26.15 -17.74
C ALA A 87 -11.46 25.37 -19.06
N GLY A 88 -12.30 24.35 -19.24
CA GLY A 88 -12.35 23.54 -20.47
C GLY A 88 -11.02 22.84 -20.77
N SER A 89 -10.55 22.92 -22.01
CA SER A 89 -9.29 22.30 -22.47
C SER A 89 -8.02 22.90 -21.88
N SER A 90 -8.13 24.05 -21.18
CA SER A 90 -7.01 24.71 -20.50
C SER A 90 -6.90 24.33 -19.03
N ARG A 91 -7.75 23.42 -18.55
CA ARG A 91 -7.77 22.97 -17.16
C ARG A 91 -6.43 22.33 -16.79
N ARG A 92 -5.86 22.81 -15.69
CA ARG A 92 -4.62 22.33 -15.10
C ARG A 92 -4.83 22.15 -13.61
N TYR A 93 -4.11 21.19 -13.06
CA TYR A 93 -4.14 20.90 -11.64
C TYR A 93 -2.77 21.18 -11.05
N GLN A 94 -2.81 21.67 -9.82
CA GLN A 94 -1.68 21.74 -8.92
C GLN A 94 -2.04 20.95 -7.67
N VAL A 95 -1.11 20.13 -7.20
CA VAL A 95 -1.24 19.42 -5.94
C VAL A 95 -0.18 19.87 -4.98
N PHE A 96 -0.52 19.92 -3.70
CA PHE A 96 0.39 20.24 -2.61
C PHE A 96 -0.09 19.52 -1.34
N PRO A 97 0.81 19.14 -0.44
CA PRO A 97 0.42 18.52 0.81
C PRO A 97 -0.31 19.54 1.69
N THR A 98 -1.28 19.06 2.47
CA THR A 98 -2.00 19.94 3.42
C THR A 98 -1.06 20.49 4.50
N ALA A 99 -0.05 19.69 4.86
CA ALA A 99 0.95 20.00 5.89
C ALA A 99 1.88 21.15 5.50
N ASP A 100 2.27 21.18 4.22
CA ASP A 100 3.28 22.10 3.71
C ASP A 100 2.89 22.59 2.31
N PRO A 101 2.12 23.69 2.22
CA PRO A 101 1.64 24.20 0.93
C PRO A 101 2.75 24.84 0.09
N PHE A 102 3.98 24.94 0.58
CA PHE A 102 5.10 25.50 -0.18
C PHE A 102 5.63 24.50 -1.21
N HIS A 103 5.53 23.20 -0.94
CA HIS A 103 5.90 22.15 -1.88
C HIS A 103 4.71 21.80 -2.77
N SER A 104 4.90 21.76 -4.08
CA SER A 104 3.79 21.50 -4.99
C SER A 104 4.23 20.92 -6.32
N VAL A 105 3.33 20.13 -6.91
CA VAL A 105 3.47 19.60 -8.26
C VAL A 105 2.36 20.19 -9.13
N ALA A 106 2.75 21.06 -10.06
CA ALA A 106 1.86 21.82 -10.93
C ALA A 106 1.94 21.37 -12.39
N ASN A 107 1.12 22.02 -13.23
CA ASN A 107 1.00 21.75 -14.67
C ASN A 107 0.49 20.34 -15.00
N LEU A 108 -0.22 19.70 -14.06
CA LEU A 108 -0.88 18.42 -14.30
C LEU A 108 -2.11 18.66 -15.18
N LYS A 109 -2.08 18.22 -16.43
CA LYS A 109 -3.21 18.27 -17.36
C LYS A 109 -3.14 17.12 -18.34
N GLU A 110 -4.26 16.84 -18.99
CA GLU A 110 -4.30 15.86 -20.06
C GLU A 110 -3.22 16.16 -21.13
N GLY A 111 -2.47 15.13 -21.49
CA GLY A 111 -1.41 15.23 -22.51
C GLY A 111 -0.16 16.01 -22.07
N ALA A 112 -0.04 16.41 -20.80
CA ALA A 112 1.18 17.04 -20.31
C ALA A 112 2.39 16.10 -20.46
N ASP A 113 3.52 16.65 -20.89
CA ASP A 113 4.83 15.98 -21.03
C ASP A 113 5.79 16.37 -19.90
N SER A 114 5.41 17.34 -19.07
CA SER A 114 6.20 17.81 -17.94
C SER A 114 5.31 18.25 -16.77
N ALA A 115 5.80 18.03 -15.55
CA ALA A 115 5.28 18.58 -14.31
C ALA A 115 6.22 19.68 -13.78
N ILE A 116 5.71 20.61 -12.99
CA ILE A 116 6.51 21.71 -12.41
C ILE A 116 6.56 21.50 -10.90
N TYR A 117 7.74 21.39 -10.30
CA TYR A 117 7.90 21.30 -8.85
C TYR A 117 8.20 22.68 -8.30
N GLU A 118 7.43 23.20 -7.33
CA GLU A 118 7.73 24.46 -6.63
C GLU A 118 8.00 25.71 -7.48
N GLY A 119 7.64 25.69 -8.78
CA GLY A 119 7.97 26.76 -9.72
C GLY A 119 9.33 26.64 -10.40
N ASP A 120 10.04 25.52 -10.24
CA ASP A 120 11.25 25.16 -10.96
C ASP A 120 11.01 24.82 -12.45
N LEU A 121 12.10 24.48 -13.15
CA LEU A 121 12.05 23.96 -14.52
C LEU A 121 11.21 22.68 -14.60
N GLY A 122 10.49 22.51 -15.72
CA GLY A 122 9.62 21.36 -15.92
C GLY A 122 10.39 20.03 -15.90
N PHE A 123 9.91 19.10 -15.08
CA PHE A 123 10.38 17.72 -14.98
C PHE A 123 9.59 16.83 -15.93
N GLY A 124 10.28 16.12 -16.81
CA GLY A 124 9.63 15.25 -17.80
C GLY A 124 8.82 14.13 -17.16
N ILE A 125 7.56 13.97 -17.59
CA ILE A 125 6.69 12.86 -17.19
C ILE A 125 6.56 11.84 -18.34
N VAL A 126 7.04 10.62 -18.09
CA VAL A 126 7.13 9.55 -19.11
C VAL A 126 5.75 9.05 -19.56
N ALA A 127 4.76 9.12 -18.69
CA ALA A 127 3.37 8.80 -19.00
C ALA A 127 2.53 10.07 -18.85
N ALA A 128 2.03 10.57 -19.98
CA ALA A 128 1.19 11.76 -19.99
C ALA A 128 -0.14 11.49 -19.24
N PRO A 129 -0.62 12.44 -18.41
CA PRO A 129 -1.91 12.34 -17.75
C PRO A 129 -3.05 12.22 -18.76
N GLU A 130 -4.14 11.56 -18.35
CA GLU A 130 -5.31 11.34 -19.20
C GLU A 130 -6.60 11.23 -18.39
N TYR A 131 -7.74 11.61 -18.98
CA TYR A 131 -9.03 11.46 -18.32
C TYR A 131 -9.59 10.04 -18.49
N ARG A 132 -10.01 9.44 -17.38
CA ARG A 132 -10.79 8.19 -17.33
C ARG A 132 -11.78 8.26 -16.19
N ALA A 133 -12.94 7.62 -16.33
CA ALA A 133 -13.96 7.57 -15.28
C ALA A 133 -14.27 8.94 -14.62
N ASN A 134 -14.23 10.02 -15.41
CA ASN A 134 -14.41 11.42 -14.99
C ASN A 134 -13.35 11.98 -14.02
N GLU A 135 -12.19 11.35 -13.88
CA GLU A 135 -11.06 11.87 -13.10
C GLU A 135 -9.79 11.95 -13.98
N LEU A 136 -8.89 12.88 -13.65
CA LEU A 136 -7.59 12.95 -14.29
C LEU A 136 -6.69 11.88 -13.67
N TYR A 137 -6.19 10.97 -14.48
CA TYR A 137 -5.18 9.99 -14.07
C TYR A 137 -3.80 10.52 -14.34
N VAL A 138 -2.92 10.39 -13.35
CA VAL A 138 -1.57 10.96 -13.36
C VAL A 138 -0.54 9.90 -12.97
N PRO A 139 0.71 9.99 -13.45
CA PRO A 139 1.76 9.12 -12.96
C PRO A 139 2.06 9.46 -11.49
N LEU A 140 1.93 8.49 -10.59
CA LEU A 140 2.10 8.73 -9.16
C LEU A 140 3.54 9.08 -8.78
N THR A 141 4.51 8.36 -9.34
CA THR A 141 5.94 8.50 -8.97
C THR A 141 6.47 9.93 -9.09
N PRO A 142 6.31 10.65 -10.22
CA PRO A 142 6.73 12.06 -10.30
C PRO A 142 6.04 12.97 -9.28
N ILE A 143 4.79 12.69 -8.92
CA ILE A 143 4.11 13.47 -7.89
C ILE A 143 4.78 13.23 -6.55
N LEU A 144 5.08 11.98 -6.18
CA LEU A 144 5.78 11.67 -4.94
C LEU A 144 7.21 12.24 -4.91
N ASP A 145 7.92 12.23 -6.04
CA ASP A 145 9.28 12.82 -6.15
C ASP A 145 9.28 14.32 -5.87
N GLY A 146 8.21 15.02 -6.26
CA GLY A 146 8.04 16.46 -6.02
C GLY A 146 7.45 16.81 -4.66
N MET A 147 7.25 15.83 -3.76
CA MET A 147 6.65 16.03 -2.43
C MET A 147 7.63 15.56 -1.35
N PRO A 148 8.22 16.46 -0.53
CA PRO A 148 9.25 16.09 0.45
C PRO A 148 8.70 15.22 1.58
N SER A 149 7.39 15.33 1.84
CA SER A 149 6.71 14.63 2.92
C SER A 149 6.46 13.16 2.59
N TYR A 150 6.87 12.65 1.42
CA TYR A 150 6.70 11.24 1.08
C TYR A 150 7.99 10.54 0.64
N SER A 151 8.07 9.27 0.99
CA SER A 151 8.98 8.29 0.40
C SER A 151 8.16 7.26 -0.33
N TYR A 152 8.73 6.66 -1.38
CA TYR A 152 8.16 5.47 -2.00
C TYR A 152 9.26 4.44 -2.33
N GLU A 153 8.92 3.16 -2.22
CA GLU A 153 9.75 2.07 -2.73
C GLU A 153 8.89 0.94 -3.31
N LEU A 154 9.44 0.20 -4.26
CA LEU A 154 8.76 -0.97 -4.80
C LEU A 154 9.11 -2.18 -3.94
N GLN A 155 8.12 -2.72 -3.23
CA GLN A 155 8.27 -3.92 -2.41
C GLN A 155 7.70 -5.15 -3.12
N THR A 156 8.28 -6.31 -2.80
CA THR A 156 7.80 -7.61 -3.28
C THR A 156 7.21 -8.39 -2.12
N TYR A 157 5.94 -8.77 -2.25
CA TYR A 157 5.19 -9.55 -1.28
C TYR A 157 4.81 -10.88 -1.94
N GLY A 158 5.66 -11.90 -1.77
CA GLY A 158 5.53 -13.16 -2.50
C GLY A 158 5.73 -12.94 -4.01
N GLN A 159 4.70 -13.23 -4.81
CA GLN A 159 4.71 -12.97 -6.25
C GLN A 159 4.21 -11.56 -6.63
N ASN A 160 3.63 -10.81 -5.68
CA ASN A 160 3.03 -9.51 -5.96
C ASN A 160 4.02 -8.38 -5.75
N LYS A 161 3.96 -7.38 -6.63
CA LYS A 161 4.67 -6.11 -6.46
C LYS A 161 3.72 -5.08 -5.89
N VAL A 162 4.19 -4.35 -4.89
CA VAL A 162 3.42 -3.34 -4.16
C VAL A 162 4.24 -2.06 -4.15
N LEU A 163 3.60 -0.92 -4.41
CA LEU A 163 4.25 0.37 -4.22
C LEU A 163 4.02 0.79 -2.77
N ALA A 164 5.05 0.71 -1.95
CA ALA A 164 5.02 1.11 -0.56
C ALA A 164 5.28 2.62 -0.46
N VAL A 165 4.25 3.38 -0.13
CA VAL A 165 4.31 4.82 0.04
C VAL A 165 4.24 5.13 1.52
N LYS A 166 5.07 6.08 1.92
CA LYS A 166 5.29 6.41 3.31
C LYS A 166 5.29 7.91 3.46
N GLU A 167 4.49 8.39 4.40
CA GLU A 167 4.40 9.81 4.73
C GLU A 167 5.32 10.12 5.92
N PHE A 168 6.21 11.10 5.78
CA PHE A 168 7.19 11.55 6.76
C PHE A 168 6.62 12.56 7.74
N GLU A 169 5.81 13.48 7.24
CA GLU A 169 5.09 14.48 8.01
C GLU A 169 3.67 13.97 8.10
N LEU A 170 3.41 13.11 9.08
CA LEU A 170 2.12 12.44 9.25
C LEU A 170 1.07 13.43 9.79
N HIS A 171 0.98 14.59 9.14
CA HIS A 171 0.00 15.62 9.37
C HIS A 171 -1.26 15.16 8.65
N ARG A 172 -1.94 14.23 9.32
CA ARG A 172 -3.28 13.74 9.05
C ARG A 172 -3.45 12.84 7.82
N LEU A 173 -2.98 11.61 7.95
CA LEU A 173 -3.72 10.48 7.39
C LEU A 173 -5.06 10.22 8.11
N LEU A 174 -5.37 11.00 9.16
CA LEU A 174 -6.66 11.08 9.83
C LEU A 174 -6.81 12.51 10.36
N ALA A 175 -7.88 13.23 10.03
CA ALA A 175 -8.22 14.52 10.66
C ALA A 175 -8.55 14.41 12.17
N GLN A 176 -8.05 13.39 12.88
CA GLN A 176 -8.42 12.98 14.24
C GLN A 176 -7.23 12.63 15.16
N VAL A 177 -5.97 12.82 14.78
CA VAL A 177 -4.80 12.54 15.67
C VAL A 177 -3.84 13.74 15.69
N GLN A 178 -3.20 14.01 16.84
CA GLN A 178 -2.37 15.21 17.06
C GLN A 178 -0.98 15.10 16.44
N GLU A 179 -0.47 16.25 15.98
CA GLU A 179 0.76 16.46 15.19
C GLU A 179 2.06 16.14 15.96
N SER A 180 2.02 16.19 17.30
CA SER A 180 3.13 15.80 18.17
C SER A 180 3.32 14.28 18.30
N ASP A 181 2.37 13.47 17.83
CA ASP A 181 2.35 12.02 18.02
C ASP A 181 3.09 11.25 16.91
N VAL A 182 3.76 11.94 15.98
CA VAL A 182 4.40 11.28 14.83
C VAL A 182 5.71 11.95 14.41
N GLN A 183 6.83 11.26 14.67
CA GLN A 183 8.13 11.56 14.07
C GLN A 183 8.55 10.45 13.09
N HIS A 184 9.37 10.87 12.11
CA HIS A 184 9.67 10.19 10.85
C HIS A 184 9.70 8.66 10.93
N PRO A 185 8.78 7.95 10.25
CA PRO A 185 8.97 6.53 10.06
C PRO A 185 10.28 6.32 9.27
N THR A 186 10.97 5.21 9.43
CA THR A 186 11.91 4.65 8.42
C THR A 186 11.11 3.65 7.58
N TYR A 187 11.53 3.31 6.34
CA TYR A 187 10.91 2.14 5.72
C TYR A 187 11.10 0.95 6.67
N PRO A 188 10.05 0.20 7.03
CA PRO A 188 10.29 -1.06 7.71
C PRO A 188 11.23 -1.85 6.80
N TYR A 189 12.30 -2.39 7.36
CA TYR A 189 13.20 -3.29 6.62
C TYR A 189 12.35 -4.29 5.83
N ILE A 190 12.73 -4.54 4.58
CA ILE A 190 12.14 -5.60 3.77
C ILE A 190 12.31 -6.88 4.57
N LEU A 191 11.27 -7.27 5.29
CA LEU A 191 11.23 -8.58 5.90
C LEU A 191 11.19 -9.55 4.73
N GLU A 192 12.07 -10.55 4.75
CA GLU A 192 12.01 -11.66 3.78
C GLU A 192 10.63 -12.33 3.75
N LYS A 193 9.78 -12.07 4.76
CA LYS A 193 8.42 -12.55 4.88
C LYS A 193 7.43 -11.40 5.15
N PRO A 194 6.36 -11.28 4.36
CA PRO A 194 5.42 -10.18 4.48
C PRO A 194 4.67 -10.18 5.80
N ALA A 195 4.53 -9.00 6.41
CA ALA A 195 3.77 -8.79 7.65
C ALA A 195 2.25 -8.98 7.46
N TYR A 196 1.75 -8.95 6.22
CA TYR A 196 0.33 -9.02 5.91
C TYR A 196 -0.05 -10.40 5.36
N PRO A 197 -0.92 -11.16 6.04
CA PRO A 197 -1.37 -12.46 5.56
C PRO A 197 -2.27 -12.39 4.32
N LEU A 198 -2.93 -11.26 4.07
CA LEU A 198 -3.82 -11.04 2.94
C LEU A 198 -3.35 -9.84 2.12
N ILE A 199 -3.09 -10.10 0.83
CA ILE A 199 -2.75 -9.07 -0.16
C ILE A 199 -3.96 -8.91 -1.08
N PRO A 200 -4.53 -7.71 -1.20
CA PRO A 200 -5.72 -7.52 -1.98
C PRO A 200 -5.38 -7.35 -3.46
N THR A 201 -6.12 -8.03 -4.33
CA THR A 201 -5.87 -8.11 -5.78
C THR A 201 -6.99 -7.48 -6.59
N PHE A 202 -8.18 -7.35 -6.01
CA PHE A 202 -9.37 -6.85 -6.69
C PHE A 202 -10.29 -6.11 -5.73
N LEU A 203 -10.91 -5.04 -6.20
CA LEU A 203 -12.07 -4.42 -5.57
C LEU A 203 -13.07 -3.99 -6.63
N ASP A 204 -14.31 -4.41 -6.44
CA ASP A 204 -15.46 -3.91 -7.18
C ASP A 204 -16.61 -3.60 -6.25
N GLN A 205 -17.55 -2.79 -6.73
CA GLN A 205 -18.75 -2.44 -6.00
C GLN A 205 -19.95 -2.36 -6.94
N HIS A 206 -21.09 -2.83 -6.47
CA HIS A 206 -22.36 -2.66 -7.17
C HIS A 206 -23.48 -2.33 -6.19
N GLU A 207 -24.46 -1.57 -6.68
CA GLU A 207 -25.64 -1.24 -5.92
C GLU A 207 -26.52 -2.48 -5.74
N ILE A 208 -27.02 -2.68 -4.52
CA ILE A 208 -27.94 -3.75 -4.15
C ILE A 208 -29.11 -3.18 -3.35
N THR A 209 -30.26 -3.84 -3.40
CA THR A 209 -31.41 -3.50 -2.55
C THR A 209 -31.53 -4.52 -1.43
N VAL A 210 -31.47 -4.07 -0.18
CA VAL A 210 -31.65 -4.90 1.02
C VAL A 210 -32.74 -4.30 1.88
N ASN A 211 -33.82 -5.06 2.10
CA ASN A 211 -34.98 -4.63 2.89
C ASN A 211 -35.57 -3.28 2.41
N GLY A 212 -35.66 -3.09 1.09
CA GLY A 212 -36.19 -1.88 0.46
C GLY A 212 -35.25 -0.65 0.54
N LYS A 213 -34.04 -0.79 1.08
CA LYS A 213 -33.03 0.27 1.11
C LYS A 213 -31.89 -0.06 0.14
N SER A 214 -31.49 0.93 -0.66
CA SER A 214 -30.29 0.83 -1.48
C SER A 214 -29.04 0.80 -0.59
N LYS A 215 -28.10 -0.06 -0.95
CA LYS A 215 -26.77 -0.24 -0.35
C LYS A 215 -25.78 -0.55 -1.47
N TYR A 216 -24.50 -0.53 -1.15
CA TYR A 216 -23.45 -0.99 -2.06
C TYR A 216 -22.80 -2.24 -1.50
N ARG A 217 -22.64 -3.26 -2.34
CA ARG A 217 -21.89 -4.47 -2.01
C ARG A 217 -20.49 -4.34 -2.55
N LEU A 218 -19.52 -4.38 -1.64
CA LEU A 218 -18.10 -4.47 -1.97
C LEU A 218 -17.74 -5.94 -2.18
N LYS A 219 -17.13 -6.22 -3.32
CA LYS A 219 -16.52 -7.52 -3.63
C LYS A 219 -15.00 -7.33 -3.71
N MET A 220 -14.29 -7.97 -2.80
CA MET A 220 -12.82 -7.95 -2.77
C MET A 220 -12.28 -9.34 -3.01
N ASN A 221 -11.24 -9.46 -3.84
CA ASN A 221 -10.40 -10.65 -3.84
C ASN A 221 -9.10 -10.35 -3.10
N MET A 222 -8.68 -11.30 -2.27
CA MET A 222 -7.43 -11.24 -1.53
C MET A 222 -6.67 -12.54 -1.70
N GLN A 223 -5.39 -12.44 -2.05
CA GLN A 223 -4.48 -13.56 -2.03
C GLN A 223 -3.93 -13.72 -0.61
N GLN A 224 -4.23 -14.87 0.00
CA GLN A 224 -3.53 -15.30 1.19
C GLN A 224 -2.19 -15.92 0.79
N HIS A 225 -1.12 -15.48 1.45
CA HIS A 225 0.20 -16.08 1.30
C HIS A 225 0.60 -16.82 2.57
N ASP A 226 1.04 -18.08 2.43
CA ASP A 226 1.64 -18.88 3.47
C ASP A 226 3.13 -18.55 3.59
N ASN A 227 3.40 -17.44 4.25
CA ASN A 227 4.77 -17.03 4.58
C ASN A 227 5.07 -17.22 6.07
N TRP A 228 4.55 -18.30 6.65
CA TRP A 228 4.63 -18.51 8.08
C TRP A 228 5.99 -19.03 8.56
N ASN A 229 6.39 -18.69 9.79
CA ASN A 229 7.72 -18.96 10.34
C ASN A 229 7.74 -19.55 11.76
N GLY A 230 6.65 -20.19 12.18
CA GLY A 230 6.62 -21.05 13.39
C GLY A 230 5.52 -20.67 14.38
N GLY A 231 4.79 -21.65 14.93
CA GLY A 231 3.58 -21.47 15.75
C GLY A 231 2.32 -21.94 15.01
N THR A 232 1.16 -21.96 15.64
CA THR A 232 -0.09 -22.41 15.00
C THR A 232 -1.03 -21.24 14.79
N VAL A 233 -1.29 -20.88 13.53
CA VAL A 233 -2.26 -19.82 13.18
C VAL A 233 -3.67 -20.30 13.50
N GLU A 234 -4.38 -19.55 14.35
CA GLU A 234 -5.79 -19.78 14.66
C GLU A 234 -6.69 -19.15 13.59
N SER A 235 -6.44 -17.88 13.27
CA SER A 235 -7.21 -17.13 12.29
C SER A 235 -6.40 -15.97 11.69
N ILE A 236 -7.00 -15.28 10.74
CA ILE A 236 -6.53 -14.01 10.21
C ILE A 236 -7.58 -12.96 10.55
N GLU A 237 -7.17 -11.89 11.21
CA GLU A 237 -8.02 -10.71 11.38
C GLU A 237 -7.83 -9.78 10.18
N LEU A 238 -8.94 -9.44 9.53
CA LEU A 238 -9.00 -8.46 8.44
C LEU A 238 -9.80 -7.24 8.89
N LYS A 239 -9.17 -6.07 8.88
CA LYS A 239 -9.79 -4.76 9.03
C LYS A 239 -10.01 -4.13 7.66
N VAL A 240 -11.22 -3.66 7.42
CA VAL A 240 -11.65 -2.98 6.19
C VAL A 240 -12.25 -1.63 6.56
N MET A 241 -11.76 -0.56 5.95
CA MET A 241 -12.29 0.80 6.10
C MET A 241 -12.69 1.31 4.73
N ALA A 242 -13.99 1.40 4.50
CA ALA A 242 -14.57 1.90 3.25
C ALA A 242 -14.84 3.40 3.37
N VAL A 243 -14.35 4.20 2.43
CA VAL A 243 -14.45 5.66 2.46
C VAL A 243 -15.23 6.16 1.24
N ASN A 244 -16.19 7.05 1.45
CA ASN A 244 -16.97 7.67 0.37
C ASN A 244 -16.45 9.08 0.01
N HIS A 245 -17.07 9.69 -1.01
CA HIS A 245 -16.74 11.02 -1.51
C HIS A 245 -16.83 12.16 -0.47
N ASN A 246 -17.60 11.97 0.60
CA ASN A 246 -17.71 12.94 1.68
C ASN A 246 -16.67 12.70 2.79
N GLY A 247 -15.80 11.70 2.64
CA GLY A 247 -14.85 11.27 3.67
C GLY A 247 -15.49 10.47 4.80
N GLU A 248 -16.75 10.03 4.67
CA GLU A 248 -17.38 9.19 5.69
C GLU A 248 -16.80 7.78 5.63
N VAL A 249 -16.47 7.23 6.80
CA VAL A 249 -15.78 5.94 6.93
C VAL A 249 -16.72 4.88 7.51
N THR A 250 -16.84 3.75 6.83
CA THR A 250 -17.47 2.53 7.35
C THR A 250 -16.40 1.49 7.65
N THR A 251 -16.24 1.13 8.94
CA THR A 251 -15.24 0.15 9.39
C THR A 251 -15.86 -1.22 9.68
N ARG A 252 -15.20 -2.28 9.23
CA ARG A 252 -15.52 -3.68 9.54
C ARG A 252 -14.27 -4.45 9.92
N ILE A 253 -14.42 -5.37 10.87
CA ILE A 253 -13.37 -6.32 11.25
C ILE A 253 -13.97 -7.72 11.06
N LYS A 254 -13.21 -8.62 10.43
CA LYS A 254 -13.63 -10.00 10.17
C LYS A 254 -12.50 -10.94 10.55
N SER A 255 -12.81 -11.93 11.38
CA SER A 255 -11.93 -13.08 11.59
C SER A 255 -12.17 -14.10 10.48
N LEU A 256 -11.10 -14.53 9.83
CA LEU A 256 -11.10 -15.46 8.69
C LEU A 256 -10.29 -16.70 9.07
N PRO A 257 -10.74 -17.91 8.71
CA PRO A 257 -9.95 -19.11 8.96
C PRO A 257 -8.65 -19.02 8.16
N TYR A 258 -7.54 -19.53 8.69
CA TYR A 258 -6.29 -19.67 7.92
C TYR A 258 -6.38 -20.93 7.05
N LEU A 259 -6.15 -20.80 5.73
CA LEU A 259 -6.28 -21.91 4.75
C LEU A 259 -5.01 -22.06 3.87
N GLY A 260 -3.85 -21.57 4.31
CA GLY A 260 -2.63 -21.54 3.50
C GLY A 260 -2.73 -20.63 2.27
N ASP A 261 -1.98 -20.96 1.21
CA ASP A 261 -1.98 -20.23 -0.06
C ASP A 261 -3.31 -20.37 -0.81
N VAL A 262 -4.16 -19.33 -0.78
CA VAL A 262 -5.46 -19.35 -1.45
C VAL A 262 -5.93 -17.94 -1.79
N GLU A 263 -6.59 -17.80 -2.94
CA GLU A 263 -7.35 -16.58 -3.27
C GLU A 263 -8.74 -16.65 -2.63
N ARG A 264 -9.18 -15.56 -2.01
CA ARG A 264 -10.45 -15.48 -1.30
C ARG A 264 -11.28 -14.31 -1.76
N GLU A 265 -12.55 -14.59 -2.02
CA GLU A 265 -13.56 -13.56 -2.19
C GLU A 265 -14.12 -13.16 -0.81
N ILE A 266 -14.22 -11.84 -0.59
CA ILE A 266 -14.78 -11.27 0.63
C ILE A 266 -15.83 -10.23 0.25
N LEU A 267 -17.04 -10.43 0.78
CA LEU A 267 -18.18 -9.56 0.54
C LEU A 267 -18.54 -8.78 1.81
N PHE A 268 -18.79 -7.48 1.64
CA PHE A 268 -19.35 -6.62 2.69
C PHE A 268 -20.31 -5.59 2.11
N ASP A 269 -21.38 -5.28 2.85
CA ASP A 269 -22.35 -4.26 2.46
C ASP A 269 -22.06 -2.94 3.19
N VAL A 270 -22.06 -1.84 2.44
CA VAL A 270 -21.86 -0.47 2.93
C VAL A 270 -23.05 0.42 2.54
N PRO A 271 -23.35 1.49 3.29
CA PRO A 271 -24.55 2.28 3.08
C PRO A 271 -24.46 3.20 1.84
N THR A 272 -23.25 3.57 1.42
CA THR A 272 -23.02 4.54 0.35
C THR A 272 -21.92 4.05 -0.59
N LYS A 273 -21.90 4.58 -1.82
CA LYS A 273 -20.87 4.29 -2.81
C LYS A 273 -19.50 4.72 -2.27
N VAL A 274 -18.50 3.86 -2.42
CA VAL A 274 -17.14 4.11 -1.93
C VAL A 274 -16.26 4.69 -3.03
N ASP A 275 -15.33 5.56 -2.67
CA ASP A 275 -14.27 6.01 -3.58
C ASP A 275 -13.00 5.18 -3.43
N TYR A 276 -12.71 4.71 -2.22
CA TYR A 276 -11.60 3.80 -1.95
C TYR A 276 -11.84 2.97 -0.69
N VAL A 277 -11.06 1.91 -0.54
CA VAL A 277 -11.07 1.02 0.63
C VAL A 277 -9.65 0.87 1.14
N LEU A 278 -9.47 1.01 2.45
CA LEU A 278 -8.22 0.70 3.15
C LEU A 278 -8.36 -0.66 3.82
N THR A 279 -7.37 -1.53 3.64
CA THR A 279 -7.36 -2.86 4.27
C THR A 279 -6.07 -3.10 5.02
N GLN A 280 -6.20 -3.80 6.15
CA GLN A 280 -5.09 -4.25 6.97
C GLN A 280 -5.41 -5.65 7.47
N SER A 281 -4.44 -6.55 7.41
CA SER A 281 -4.61 -7.92 7.88
C SER A 281 -3.47 -8.32 8.81
N ARG A 282 -3.76 -9.19 9.77
CA ARG A 282 -2.76 -9.79 10.67
C ARG A 282 -3.14 -11.21 11.05
N TYR A 283 -2.13 -12.04 11.31
CA TYR A 283 -2.34 -13.36 11.87
C TYR A 283 -2.76 -13.27 13.33
N ILE A 284 -3.65 -14.19 13.74
CA ILE A 284 -4.01 -14.46 15.13
C ILE A 284 -3.52 -15.89 15.43
N TYR A 285 -2.66 -16.03 16.43
CA TYR A 285 -2.05 -17.30 16.79
C TYR A 285 -2.75 -17.91 17.99
N LYS A 286 -2.76 -19.25 18.04
CA LYS A 286 -3.16 -19.95 19.26
C LYS A 286 -2.25 -19.54 20.41
N ALA A 287 -2.83 -19.27 21.58
CA ALA A 287 -2.11 -18.79 22.75
C ALA A 287 -0.94 -19.71 23.17
N GLU A 288 -1.11 -21.03 22.98
CA GLU A 288 -0.13 -22.07 23.32
C GLU A 288 1.03 -22.22 22.33
N ASP A 289 0.87 -21.69 21.10
CA ASP A 289 1.84 -21.82 20.00
C ASP A 289 2.22 -20.43 19.44
N GLN A 290 2.26 -19.40 20.28
CA GLN A 290 2.74 -18.10 19.81
C GLN A 290 4.21 -18.25 19.35
N PRO A 291 4.56 -17.75 18.15
CA PRO A 291 5.95 -17.75 17.69
C PRO A 291 6.85 -17.08 18.72
N VAL A 292 7.77 -17.82 19.32
CA VAL A 292 8.95 -17.21 19.94
C VAL A 292 9.99 -17.08 18.83
N PHE A 293 10.04 -15.91 18.20
CA PHE A 293 11.05 -15.65 17.16
C PHE A 293 12.45 -15.65 17.81
N GLU A 294 13.36 -16.48 17.30
CA GLU A 294 14.77 -16.45 17.71
C GLU A 294 15.37 -15.06 17.43
N MET A 295 16.23 -14.59 18.33
CA MET A 295 16.85 -13.25 18.34
C MET A 295 17.85 -13.04 17.18
N GLY A 296 17.37 -13.10 15.94
CA GLY A 296 18.11 -12.76 14.73
C GLY A 296 17.95 -11.29 14.32
N TYR A 297 18.79 -10.84 13.40
CA TYR A 297 18.76 -9.50 12.80
C TYR A 297 17.34 -9.03 12.35
N PRO A 298 16.47 -9.89 11.78
CA PRO A 298 15.11 -9.50 11.40
C PRO A 298 14.21 -9.14 12.59
N LEU A 299 14.40 -9.79 13.75
CA LEU A 299 13.67 -9.45 14.97
C LEU A 299 14.18 -8.12 15.51
N GLN A 300 15.49 -7.90 15.57
CA GLN A 300 16.08 -6.62 16.00
C GLN A 300 15.60 -5.44 15.15
N ALA A 301 15.47 -5.62 13.84
CA ALA A 301 14.93 -4.64 12.89
C ALA A 301 13.43 -4.36 13.11
N ALA A 302 12.61 -5.40 13.26
CA ALA A 302 11.18 -5.26 13.54
C ALA A 302 10.94 -4.60 14.91
N MET A 303 11.82 -4.88 15.87
CA MET A 303 11.78 -4.32 17.21
C MET A 303 12.24 -2.87 17.24
N ALA A 304 13.33 -2.51 16.56
CA ALA A 304 13.72 -1.11 16.39
C ALA A 304 12.59 -0.31 15.75
N SER A 305 11.88 -0.88 14.77
CA SER A 305 10.69 -0.28 14.16
C SER A 305 9.52 -0.16 15.15
N ALA A 306 9.21 -1.21 15.92
CA ALA A 306 8.15 -1.18 16.92
C ALA A 306 8.44 -0.25 18.10
N MET A 307 9.70 -0.18 18.54
CA MET A 307 10.19 0.75 19.57
C MET A 307 10.13 2.19 19.09
N ALA A 308 10.57 2.46 17.86
CA ALA A 308 10.43 3.78 17.26
C ALA A 308 8.94 4.21 17.18
N LYS A 309 8.05 3.28 16.78
CA LYS A 309 6.59 3.50 16.79
C LYS A 309 6.01 3.67 18.19
N GLY A 310 6.53 2.93 19.17
CA GLY A 310 6.12 2.99 20.56
C GLY A 310 6.51 4.33 21.19
N TRP A 311 7.79 4.71 21.08
CA TRP A 311 8.32 5.99 21.56
C TRP A 311 7.69 7.21 20.90
N ALA A 312 7.28 7.10 19.64
CA ALA A 312 6.50 8.15 18.99
C ALA A 312 5.10 8.33 19.62
N ASN A 313 4.52 7.28 20.23
CA ASN A 313 3.23 7.38 20.90
C ASN A 313 3.40 7.73 22.39
N VAL A 314 3.85 8.95 22.67
CA VAL A 314 4.06 9.47 24.04
C VAL A 314 2.82 9.30 24.93
N LYS A 315 1.61 9.31 24.33
CA LYS A 315 0.35 9.10 25.07
C LYS A 315 0.28 7.75 25.78
N ILE A 316 0.82 6.66 25.22
CA ILE A 316 0.77 5.37 25.94
C ILE A 316 1.65 5.41 27.19
N PHE A 317 2.81 6.05 27.09
CA PHE A 317 3.73 6.24 28.21
C PHE A 317 3.09 7.16 29.26
N ASP A 318 2.45 8.26 28.85
CA ASP A 318 1.74 9.17 29.74
C ASP A 318 0.55 8.50 30.45
N ILE A 319 -0.26 7.72 29.73
CA ILE A 319 -1.39 6.97 30.30
C ILE A 319 -0.91 5.99 31.38
N LEU A 320 0.24 5.37 31.15
CA LEU A 320 0.84 4.38 32.05
C LEU A 320 1.77 5.02 33.10
N GLY A 321 1.87 6.35 33.15
CA GLY A 321 2.73 7.06 34.10
C GLY A 321 4.23 6.80 33.92
N MET A 322 4.65 6.39 32.73
CA MET A 322 6.01 6.02 32.36
C MET A 322 6.65 7.06 31.44
N GLU A 323 7.96 7.17 31.50
CA GLU A 323 8.78 7.96 30.58
C GLU A 323 9.84 7.01 29.97
N PRO A 324 9.90 6.85 28.65
CA PRO A 324 10.89 5.98 28.04
C PRO A 324 12.31 6.52 28.19
N VAL A 325 13.25 5.68 28.59
CA VAL A 325 14.67 6.04 28.80
C VAL A 325 15.55 5.44 27.70
N GLY A 326 15.31 4.18 27.34
CA GLY A 326 16.16 3.46 26.41
C GLY A 326 15.63 2.07 26.10
N PHE A 327 16.31 1.38 25.18
CA PHE A 327 16.13 -0.05 25.00
C PHE A 327 17.49 -0.70 24.79
N ARG A 328 17.58 -1.99 25.11
CA ARG A 328 18.74 -2.82 24.82
C ARG A 328 18.31 -4.23 24.52
N ILE A 329 19.15 -4.91 23.76
CA ILE A 329 18.92 -6.28 23.30
C ILE A 329 19.89 -7.16 24.08
N GLU A 330 19.36 -8.05 24.91
CA GLU A 330 20.11 -9.06 25.64
C GLU A 330 20.07 -10.39 24.87
N SER A 331 20.83 -11.41 25.28
CA SER A 331 20.98 -12.66 24.51
C SER A 331 19.67 -13.44 24.32
N THR A 332 18.69 -13.26 25.22
CA THR A 332 17.45 -14.05 25.27
C THR A 332 16.18 -13.20 25.35
N GLU A 333 16.31 -11.89 25.55
CA GLU A 333 15.19 -10.99 25.70
C GLU A 333 15.56 -9.56 25.32
N THR A 334 14.55 -8.76 25.06
CA THR A 334 14.72 -7.30 24.95
C THR A 334 14.28 -6.64 26.22
N VAL A 335 15.05 -5.63 26.61
CA VAL A 335 14.77 -4.81 27.77
C VAL A 335 14.45 -3.40 27.30
N ILE A 336 13.25 -2.93 27.63
CA ILE A 336 12.89 -1.52 27.52
C ILE A 336 13.09 -0.92 28.89
N VAL A 337 13.90 0.13 28.94
CA VAL A 337 14.11 0.90 30.15
C VAL A 337 13.14 2.06 30.12
N VAL A 338 12.27 2.12 31.13
CA VAL A 338 11.38 3.24 31.39
C VAL A 338 11.72 3.80 32.75
N ARG A 339 11.37 5.06 32.99
CA ARG A 339 11.40 5.66 34.32
C ARG A 339 10.02 6.20 34.64
N LYS A 340 9.82 6.60 35.88
CA LYS A 340 8.57 7.21 36.31
C LYS A 340 8.41 8.62 35.74
N SER A 341 7.26 8.94 35.17
CA SER A 341 6.97 10.31 34.74
C SER A 341 6.87 11.26 35.93
N ALA A 342 7.42 12.47 35.79
CA ALA A 342 7.52 13.46 36.88
C ALA A 342 6.18 13.85 37.53
N GLY A 343 5.05 13.66 36.82
CA GLY A 343 3.69 13.90 37.33
C GLY A 343 3.01 12.71 38.00
N HIS A 344 3.63 11.53 37.99
CA HIS A 344 3.04 10.30 38.52
C HIS A 344 3.53 10.05 39.95
N GLN A 345 2.61 9.97 40.92
CA GLN A 345 2.98 9.74 42.33
C GLN A 345 3.13 8.26 42.69
N GLN A 346 2.48 7.36 41.95
CA GLN A 346 2.50 5.92 42.21
C GLN A 346 3.63 5.22 41.45
N GLU A 347 4.20 4.15 42.04
CA GLU A 347 5.17 3.30 41.36
C GLU A 347 4.55 2.60 40.15
N ILE A 348 5.36 2.34 39.13
CA ILE A 348 4.95 1.59 37.95
C ILE A 348 4.60 0.16 38.36
N THR A 349 3.36 -0.23 38.11
CA THR A 349 2.79 -1.55 38.44
C THR A 349 3.11 -2.58 37.37
N GLU A 350 3.07 -3.88 37.72
CA GLU A 350 3.22 -4.97 36.75
C GLU A 350 2.12 -4.96 35.68
N GLN A 351 0.90 -4.55 36.04
CA GLN A 351 -0.21 -4.44 35.09
C GLN A 351 0.06 -3.39 34.00
N GLU A 352 0.67 -2.26 34.37
CA GLU A 352 1.05 -1.22 33.40
C GLU A 352 2.20 -1.69 32.50
N LYS A 353 3.16 -2.46 33.03
CA LYS A 353 4.21 -3.10 32.23
C LYS A 353 3.63 -4.08 31.21
N GLU A 354 2.68 -4.91 31.62
CA GLU A 354 1.98 -5.84 30.72
C GLU A 354 1.20 -5.10 29.62
N GLN A 355 0.54 -3.99 29.94
CA GLN A 355 -0.16 -3.16 28.95
C GLN A 355 0.80 -2.55 27.92
N LEU A 356 1.96 -2.06 28.36
CA LEU A 356 3.00 -1.55 27.46
C LEU A 356 3.53 -2.64 26.54
N ILE A 357 3.81 -3.84 27.09
CA ILE A 357 4.24 -5.01 26.32
C ILE A 357 3.19 -5.38 25.26
N GLN A 358 1.92 -5.45 25.64
CA GLN A 358 0.83 -5.78 24.72
C GLN A 358 0.70 -4.75 23.59
N TYR A 359 0.81 -3.46 23.92
CA TYR A 359 0.79 -2.38 22.93
C TYR A 359 1.94 -2.50 21.92
N ILE A 360 3.14 -2.83 22.40
CA ILE A 360 4.31 -3.06 21.53
C ILE A 360 4.07 -4.27 20.61
N TYR A 361 3.47 -5.34 21.11
CA TYR A 361 3.14 -6.50 20.28
C TYR A 361 2.12 -6.17 19.19
N GLU A 362 1.16 -5.30 19.48
CA GLU A 362 0.21 -4.79 18.47
C GLU A 362 0.93 -4.00 17.38
N LEU A 363 1.84 -3.10 17.75
CA LEU A 363 2.64 -2.30 16.81
C LEU A 363 3.59 -3.16 15.96
N ALA A 364 4.22 -4.16 16.58
CA ALA A 364 5.10 -5.11 15.92
C ALA A 364 4.33 -6.17 15.12
N SER A 365 3.03 -6.29 15.37
CA SER A 365 2.13 -7.36 14.91
C SER A 365 2.68 -8.76 15.20
N ARG A 366 3.41 -8.91 16.32
CA ARG A 366 4.05 -10.16 16.77
C ARG A 366 4.48 -10.11 18.23
N THR A 367 4.66 -11.26 18.86
CA THR A 367 5.22 -11.39 20.21
C THR A 367 6.69 -11.85 20.18
N PHE A 368 7.44 -11.53 21.23
CA PHE A 368 8.86 -11.87 21.40
C PHE A 368 9.26 -11.67 22.87
N PRO A 369 10.33 -12.29 23.38
CA PRO A 369 10.73 -12.11 24.77
C PRO A 369 11.06 -10.63 25.05
N LEU A 370 10.22 -10.00 25.87
CA LEU A 370 10.27 -8.57 26.18
C LEU A 370 10.05 -8.35 27.67
N ARG A 371 10.92 -7.53 28.28
CA ARG A 371 10.83 -7.10 29.67
C ARG A 371 10.85 -5.57 29.75
N ILE A 372 10.08 -5.03 30.69
CA ILE A 372 10.15 -3.62 31.08
C ILE A 372 11.01 -3.51 32.36
N GLU A 373 12.08 -2.74 32.28
CA GLU A 373 12.94 -2.37 33.40
C GLU A 373 12.64 -0.95 33.83
N VAL A 374 12.52 -0.73 35.14
CA VAL A 374 12.26 0.61 35.70
C VAL A 374 13.57 1.19 36.18
N GLU A 375 14.02 2.27 35.56
CA GLU A 375 15.10 3.12 36.06
C GLU A 375 14.57 3.93 37.25
N HIS A 376 15.30 3.86 38.36
CA HIS A 376 14.95 4.49 39.64
C HIS A 376 15.50 5.91 39.78
#